data_AF-V4C015-F1
#
_entry.id   AF-V4C015-F1
#
_cell.length_a   1.000
_cell.length_b   1.000
_cell.length_c   1.000
_cell.angle_alpha   90.00
_cell.angle_beta   90.00
_cell.angle_gamma   90.00
#
_symmetry.space_group_name_H-M   'P 1'
#
loop_
_entity.id
_entity.type
_entity.pdbx_description
1 polymer ?
#
loop_
_entity_poly.entity_id
_entity_poly.type
_entity_poly.pdbx_seq_one_letter_code
_entity_poly.pdbx_strand_id
1 'polypeptide(L)'
;MAFDANGLYASAMSDLDSEYPKAESGRPFLPEEEKEFVKLFNKHKFRPRTAILTVWFDYPKNMFFQPILAKDKITFTNKEGKKATGNKIRFRNGFCNDVLTFLDIQEIVKVDGRIIRILDGIVYEENFKIPTYRDYILILRDLRNKYKREGNIIGSNCMKLLDNSLFGKSIQKDMFTTRHLWKEATLQANFDSHIKTYEKINDTQYIVETEIEEKEITTEDHSSKSTRLTPSHLGSFVLSHTQKIMNNFIHVINGFYRPEIYYTDTDSLYISSNNWKKLNRAGLVSEKDYCKGKNDYGDGEIIFGLYLAPKVKYNIILTSDGVLKEKKTFKGYSNDKISVEDYIQLASGHDISNEFKKPWEKSFTN
;
A
#
# COMPACT_ATOMS: atom_id res chain seq x y z
N MET A 1 -8.44 15.96 -12.69
CA MET A 1 -8.51 14.58 -13.19
C MET A 1 -8.17 13.62 -12.06
N ALA A 2 -8.92 12.51 -11.92
CA ALA A 2 -8.61 11.42 -11.00
C ALA A 2 -7.92 10.30 -11.79
N PHE A 3 -6.60 10.43 -11.98
CA PHE A 3 -5.82 9.39 -12.64
C PHE A 3 -5.71 8.17 -11.73
N ASP A 4 -5.94 6.98 -12.26
CA ASP A 4 -5.89 5.71 -11.53
C ASP A 4 -5.14 4.66 -12.36
N ALA A 5 -4.11 4.05 -11.77
CA ALA A 5 -3.29 3.06 -12.44
C ALA A 5 -4.04 1.72 -12.60
N ASN A 6 -4.04 1.16 -13.80
CA ASN A 6 -4.77 -0.06 -14.10
C ASN A 6 -4.12 -1.27 -13.43
N GLY A 7 -4.71 -1.75 -12.33
CA GLY A 7 -4.26 -2.96 -11.66
C GLY A 7 -2.79 -2.85 -11.27
N LEU A 8 -2.46 -1.88 -10.42
CA LEU A 8 -1.08 -1.51 -10.11
C LEU A 8 -0.18 -2.70 -9.72
N TYR A 9 -0.62 -3.54 -8.77
CA TYR A 9 0.14 -4.73 -8.36
C TYR A 9 0.26 -5.77 -9.49
N ALA A 10 -0.82 -6.01 -10.23
CA ALA A 10 -0.82 -6.92 -11.39
C ALA A 10 0.12 -6.43 -12.49
N SER A 11 0.20 -5.12 -12.69
CA SER A 11 1.13 -4.49 -13.62
C SER A 11 2.58 -4.82 -13.22
N ALA A 12 2.96 -4.54 -11.98
CA ALA A 12 4.29 -4.90 -11.48
C ALA A 12 4.59 -6.40 -11.63
N MET A 13 3.67 -7.26 -11.21
CA MET A 13 3.84 -8.72 -11.24
C MET A 13 3.90 -9.33 -12.65
N SER A 14 3.41 -8.62 -13.67
CA SER A 14 3.38 -9.13 -15.04
C SER A 14 4.37 -8.42 -15.97
N ASP A 15 4.80 -7.20 -15.68
CA ASP A 15 5.65 -6.42 -16.58
C ASP A 15 7.00 -7.12 -16.86
N LEU A 16 7.35 -7.26 -18.14
CA LEU A 16 8.59 -7.92 -18.57
C LEU A 16 9.85 -7.16 -18.15
N ASP A 17 9.72 -5.86 -17.91
CA ASP A 17 10.81 -5.02 -17.41
C ASP A 17 10.98 -5.09 -15.88
N SER A 18 10.15 -5.92 -15.21
CA SER A 18 10.23 -6.13 -13.76
C SER A 18 11.20 -7.25 -13.41
N GLU A 19 12.25 -6.89 -12.67
CA GLU A 19 13.26 -7.80 -12.16
C GLU A 19 12.88 -8.38 -10.80
N TYR A 20 12.99 -9.70 -10.66
CA TYR A 20 12.67 -10.42 -9.43
C TYR A 20 13.84 -11.33 -9.01
N PRO A 21 14.37 -11.20 -7.78
CA PRO A 21 15.47 -12.03 -7.30
C PRO A 21 15.07 -13.50 -7.12
N LYS A 22 16.02 -14.40 -7.39
CA LYS A 22 15.96 -15.80 -6.93
C LYS A 22 16.53 -15.91 -5.52
N ALA A 23 15.73 -16.43 -4.59
CA ALA A 23 16.13 -16.58 -3.19
C ALA A 23 17.41 -17.42 -3.03
N GLU A 24 17.57 -18.46 -3.85
CA GLU A 24 18.70 -19.41 -3.78
C GLU A 24 20.04 -18.76 -4.14
N SER A 25 19.99 -17.62 -4.84
CA SER A 25 21.17 -16.83 -5.22
C SER A 25 21.51 -15.74 -4.20
N GLY A 26 20.74 -15.64 -3.11
CA GLY A 26 20.90 -14.65 -2.07
C GLY A 26 22.14 -14.92 -1.22
N ARG A 27 22.96 -13.89 -1.02
CA ARG A 27 24.10 -13.90 -0.11
C ARG A 27 24.17 -12.61 0.69
N PRO A 28 24.87 -12.60 1.84
CA PRO A 28 25.17 -11.36 2.54
C PRO A 28 25.93 -10.37 1.65
N PHE A 29 25.59 -9.11 1.78
CA PHE A 29 26.37 -7.99 1.26
C PHE A 29 27.73 -7.95 1.97
N LEU A 30 28.81 -7.76 1.21
CA LEU A 30 30.16 -7.70 1.76
C LEU A 30 30.63 -6.24 1.91
N PRO A 31 31.21 -5.82 3.05
CA PRO A 31 31.66 -4.44 3.25
C PRO A 31 32.64 -3.93 2.17
N GLU A 32 33.44 -4.83 1.58
CA GLU A 32 34.39 -4.50 0.52
C GLU A 32 33.70 -4.03 -0.78
N GLU A 33 32.44 -4.41 -0.98
CA GLU A 33 31.63 -4.06 -2.15
C GLU A 33 30.99 -2.66 -2.03
N GLU A 34 30.97 -2.04 -0.83
CA GLU A 34 30.30 -0.75 -0.57
C GLU A 34 30.72 0.34 -1.55
N LYS A 35 32.03 0.57 -1.67
CA LYS A 35 32.56 1.64 -2.53
C LYS A 35 32.13 1.45 -3.98
N GLU A 36 32.06 0.20 -4.44
CA GLU A 36 31.64 -0.11 -5.79
C GLU A 36 30.14 0.12 -5.97
N PHE A 37 29.29 -0.41 -5.08
CA PHE A 37 27.84 -0.26 -5.15
C PHE A 37 27.43 1.21 -5.06
N VAL A 38 27.95 1.97 -4.10
CA VAL A 38 27.68 3.42 -3.96
C VAL A 38 28.06 4.17 -5.24
N LYS A 39 29.20 3.83 -5.86
CA LYS A 39 29.63 4.43 -7.12
C LYS A 39 28.72 4.05 -8.29
N LEU A 40 28.25 2.80 -8.35
CA LEU A 40 27.35 2.32 -9.40
C LEU A 40 25.99 3.00 -9.32
N PHE A 41 25.38 3.05 -8.13
CA PHE A 41 24.10 3.72 -7.90
C PHE A 41 24.13 5.19 -8.29
N ASN A 42 25.09 5.95 -7.75
CA ASN A 42 25.19 7.39 -8.02
C ASN A 42 25.62 7.72 -9.46
N LYS A 43 26.12 6.74 -10.23
CA LYS A 43 26.41 6.90 -11.68
C LYS A 43 25.28 6.38 -12.56
N HIS A 44 24.16 5.95 -11.98
CA HIS A 44 23.05 5.30 -12.69
C HIS A 44 23.49 4.09 -13.52
N LYS A 45 24.56 3.39 -13.09
CA LYS A 45 25.08 2.19 -13.74
C LYS A 45 24.62 0.97 -12.98
N PHE A 46 23.42 0.51 -13.29
CA PHE A 46 22.79 -0.58 -12.57
C PHE A 46 23.24 -1.93 -13.13
N ARG A 47 23.49 -2.89 -12.23
CA ARG A 47 23.78 -4.28 -12.57
C ARG A 47 22.48 -5.06 -12.69
N PRO A 48 22.45 -6.18 -13.43
CA PRO A 48 21.30 -7.11 -13.44
C PRO A 48 21.15 -7.89 -12.12
N ARG A 49 21.86 -7.49 -11.05
CA ARG A 49 21.75 -8.05 -9.72
C ARG A 49 20.81 -7.18 -8.90
N THR A 50 19.96 -7.82 -8.12
CA THR A 50 19.05 -7.13 -7.21
C THR A 50 19.52 -7.30 -5.77
N ALA A 51 19.03 -6.47 -4.87
CA ALA A 51 19.46 -6.48 -3.48
C ALA A 51 18.37 -5.88 -2.57
N ILE A 52 18.45 -6.17 -1.28
CA ILE A 52 17.75 -5.46 -0.21
C ILE A 52 18.83 -4.98 0.75
N LEU A 53 19.00 -3.66 0.86
CA LEU A 53 20.14 -3.04 1.50
C LEU A 53 19.69 -2.05 2.58
N THR A 54 20.45 -1.98 3.67
CA THR A 54 20.37 -0.88 4.62
C THR A 54 21.23 0.26 4.10
N VAL A 55 20.62 1.41 3.81
CA VAL A 55 21.25 2.49 3.05
C VAL A 55 21.10 3.83 3.75
N TRP A 56 22.16 4.63 3.70
CA TRP A 56 22.11 6.06 4.00
C TRP A 56 22.09 6.85 2.70
N PHE A 57 21.18 7.81 2.58
CA PHE A 57 21.00 8.59 1.37
C PHE A 57 20.49 10.00 1.69
N ASP A 58 20.69 10.92 0.75
CA ASP A 58 20.19 12.29 0.82
C ASP A 58 19.18 12.54 -0.30
N TYR A 59 18.04 13.14 0.03
CA TYR A 59 17.17 13.78 -0.96
C TYR A 59 17.54 15.25 -1.20
N PRO A 60 17.31 15.78 -2.41
CA PRO A 60 17.42 17.21 -2.70
C PRO A 60 16.57 18.06 -1.75
N LYS A 61 17.10 19.21 -1.32
CA LYS A 61 16.39 20.10 -0.38
C LYS A 61 15.14 20.75 -0.98
N ASN A 62 15.09 20.91 -2.30
CA ASN A 62 13.99 21.50 -3.05
C ASN A 62 12.96 20.46 -3.53
N MET A 63 13.09 19.19 -3.15
CA MET A 63 12.13 18.16 -3.51
C MET A 63 10.78 18.42 -2.81
N PHE A 64 9.71 18.44 -3.59
CA PHE A 64 8.34 18.60 -3.11
C PHE A 64 7.74 17.25 -2.69
N PHE A 65 7.97 16.21 -3.49
CA PHE A 65 7.41 14.87 -3.28
C PHE A 65 8.54 13.85 -3.34
N GLN A 66 8.61 12.91 -2.40
CA GLN A 66 9.63 11.86 -2.39
C GLN A 66 9.17 10.63 -3.18
N PRO A 67 10.08 9.96 -3.92
CA PRO A 67 9.76 8.73 -4.67
C PRO A 67 9.45 7.55 -3.76
N ILE A 68 9.92 7.57 -2.51
CA ILE A 68 9.66 6.54 -1.50
C ILE A 68 8.95 7.20 -0.31
N LEU A 69 7.77 6.70 0.03
CA LEU A 69 6.97 7.26 1.12
C LEU A 69 7.44 6.74 2.48
N ALA A 70 7.94 7.63 3.34
CA ALA A 70 8.27 7.31 4.72
C ALA A 70 7.02 7.35 5.61
N LYS A 71 6.85 6.34 6.46
CA LYS A 71 5.81 6.30 7.50
C LYS A 71 6.46 6.29 8.88
N ASP A 72 6.21 7.35 9.63
CA ASP A 72 6.74 7.52 10.97
C ASP A 72 5.70 7.13 12.00
N LYS A 73 6.10 6.30 12.96
CA LYS A 73 5.35 6.14 14.20
C LYS A 73 5.45 7.45 14.99
N ILE A 74 4.30 8.04 15.26
CA ILE A 74 4.17 9.22 16.11
C ILE A 74 3.42 8.85 17.39
N THR A 75 3.84 9.44 18.50
CA THR A 75 3.08 9.39 19.75
C THR A 75 2.44 10.75 19.97
N PHE A 76 1.16 10.77 20.29
CA PHE A 76 0.41 11.99 20.58
C PHE A 76 -0.55 11.75 21.73
N THR A 77 -0.97 12.81 22.41
CA THR A 77 -2.02 12.73 23.43
C THR A 77 -3.36 12.85 22.74
N ASN A 78 -4.25 11.88 22.91
CA ASN A 78 -5.60 11.93 22.39
C ASN A 78 -6.47 12.92 23.20
N LYS A 79 -7.70 13.17 22.76
CA LYS A 79 -8.62 14.10 23.44
C LYS A 79 -8.99 13.69 24.86
N GLU A 80 -8.88 12.40 25.19
CA GLU A 80 -9.11 11.87 26.54
C GLU A 80 -7.87 12.01 27.45
N GLY A 81 -6.81 12.69 27.00
CA GLY A 81 -5.57 12.84 27.76
C GLY A 81 -4.67 11.59 27.75
N LYS A 82 -5.02 10.54 26.99
CA LYS A 82 -4.25 9.29 26.91
C LYS A 82 -3.20 9.37 25.80
N LYS A 83 -2.02 8.81 26.06
CA LYS A 83 -1.00 8.63 25.01
C LYS A 83 -1.50 7.60 24.00
N ALA A 84 -1.53 8.00 22.73
CA ALA A 84 -1.86 7.16 21.60
C ALA A 84 -0.70 7.16 20.60
N THR A 85 -0.57 6.07 19.86
CA THR A 85 0.40 5.95 18.75
C THR A 85 -0.34 5.91 17.43
N GLY A 86 0.16 6.65 16.43
CA GLY A 86 -0.34 6.63 15.06
C GLY A 86 0.81 6.58 14.07
N ASN A 87 0.47 6.44 12.80
CA ASN A 87 1.45 6.55 11.71
C ASN A 87 1.16 7.83 10.93
N LYS A 88 2.20 8.62 10.65
CA LYS A 88 2.11 9.81 9.80
C LYS A 88 3.07 9.66 8.63
N ILE A 89 2.57 9.95 7.43
CA ILE A 89 3.44 10.08 6.25
C ILE A 89 4.24 11.36 6.43
N ARG A 90 5.57 11.27 6.31
CA ARG A 90 6.46 12.43 6.35
C ARG A 90 7.26 12.52 5.07
N PHE A 91 7.27 13.72 4.51
CA PHE A 91 8.18 14.11 3.47
C PHE A 91 9.51 14.48 4.11
N ARG A 92 10.58 13.76 3.75
CA ARG A 92 11.92 13.95 4.30
C ARG A 92 12.82 14.44 3.17
N ASN A 93 13.43 15.61 3.35
CA ASN A 93 14.49 16.12 2.48
C ASN A 93 15.82 16.06 3.23
N GLY A 94 16.93 15.96 2.50
CA GLY A 94 18.24 15.71 3.10
C GLY A 94 18.37 14.28 3.62
N PHE A 95 19.09 14.13 4.74
CA PHE A 95 19.58 12.83 5.19
C PHE A 95 18.48 11.88 5.64
N CYS A 96 18.53 10.66 5.11
CA CYS A 96 17.65 9.56 5.41
C CYS A 96 18.45 8.27 5.61
N ASN A 97 17.90 7.34 6.38
CA ASN A 97 18.34 5.95 6.44
C ASN A 97 17.11 5.05 6.37
N ASP A 98 17.21 3.94 5.63
CA ASP A 98 16.15 2.94 5.53
C ASP A 98 16.69 1.61 4.98
N VAL A 99 15.86 0.57 5.04
CA VAL A 99 16.06 -0.71 4.37
C VAL A 99 15.29 -0.70 3.04
N LEU A 100 16.02 -0.69 1.94
CA LEU A 100 15.48 -0.44 0.61
C LEU A 100 15.82 -1.58 -0.35
N THR A 101 14.91 -1.86 -1.27
CA THR A 101 15.26 -2.72 -2.41
C THR A 101 16.18 -1.95 -3.35
N PHE A 102 16.88 -2.69 -4.21
CA PHE A 102 17.68 -2.15 -5.29
C PHE A 102 16.88 -1.17 -6.17
N LEU A 103 15.60 -1.46 -6.43
CA LEU A 103 14.72 -0.60 -7.24
C LEU A 103 14.41 0.70 -6.52
N ASP A 104 14.13 0.67 -5.22
CA ASP A 104 13.86 1.90 -4.46
C ASP A 104 15.07 2.84 -4.49
N ILE A 105 16.28 2.26 -4.39
CA ILE A 105 17.55 3.00 -4.50
C ILE A 105 17.70 3.62 -5.91
N GLN A 106 17.35 2.87 -6.96
CA GLN A 106 17.33 3.40 -8.33
C GLN A 106 16.38 4.59 -8.46
N GLU A 107 15.17 4.49 -7.90
CA GLU A 107 14.19 5.56 -7.95
C GLU A 107 14.66 6.80 -7.19
N ILE A 108 15.34 6.63 -6.06
CA ILE A 108 15.96 7.74 -5.31
C ILE A 108 16.99 8.47 -6.17
N VAL A 109 17.92 7.75 -6.81
CA VAL A 109 18.97 8.42 -7.61
C VAL A 109 18.40 9.06 -8.87
N LYS A 110 17.35 8.48 -9.48
CA LYS A 110 16.67 9.05 -10.66
C LYS A 110 16.05 10.42 -10.40
N VAL A 111 15.73 10.75 -9.15
CA VAL A 111 15.23 12.07 -8.75
C VAL A 111 16.31 12.89 -8.03
N ASP A 112 17.56 12.76 -8.48
CA ASP A 112 18.73 13.48 -7.97
C ASP A 112 19.05 13.21 -6.49
N GLY A 113 18.49 12.15 -5.90
CA GLY A 113 18.92 11.64 -4.61
C GLY A 113 20.33 11.07 -4.68
N ARG A 114 21.04 11.11 -3.56
CA ARG A 114 22.43 10.64 -3.47
C ARG A 114 22.57 9.53 -2.46
N ILE A 115 23.15 8.42 -2.87
CA ILE A 115 23.52 7.33 -1.95
C ILE A 115 24.83 7.70 -1.27
N ILE A 116 24.83 7.67 0.06
CA ILE A 116 25.97 8.07 0.90
C ILE A 116 26.74 6.83 1.33
N ARG A 117 26.04 5.83 1.88
CA ARG A 117 26.62 4.58 2.42
C ARG A 117 25.66 3.41 2.29
N ILE A 118 26.23 2.21 2.25
CA ILE A 118 25.51 0.94 2.36
C ILE A 118 26.09 0.20 3.54
N LEU A 119 25.25 -0.14 4.52
CA LEU A 119 25.71 -0.69 5.79
C LEU A 119 25.71 -2.22 5.80
N ASP A 120 24.64 -2.81 5.27
CA ASP A 120 24.38 -4.25 5.33
C ASP A 120 23.28 -4.60 4.31
N GLY A 121 23.06 -5.88 4.07
CA GLY A 121 21.91 -6.36 3.31
C GLY A 121 22.11 -7.71 2.67
N ILE A 122 21.18 -8.04 1.78
CA ILE A 122 21.20 -9.27 0.98
C ILE A 122 21.35 -8.87 -0.49
N VAL A 123 22.33 -9.47 -1.17
CA VAL A 123 22.53 -9.34 -2.60
C VAL A 123 22.08 -10.64 -3.26
N TYR A 124 21.31 -10.53 -4.34
CA TYR A 124 20.85 -11.65 -5.15
C TYR A 124 21.65 -11.68 -6.44
N GLU A 125 22.39 -12.76 -6.65
CA GLU A 125 23.27 -12.93 -7.80
C GLU A 125 22.51 -13.24 -9.09
N GLU A 126 21.30 -13.81 -8.97
CA GLU A 126 20.44 -14.14 -10.10
C GLU A 126 19.02 -13.58 -9.94
N ASN A 127 18.47 -13.10 -11.06
CA ASN A 127 17.04 -12.82 -11.19
C ASN A 127 16.34 -13.93 -11.98
N PHE A 128 15.03 -14.03 -11.83
CA PHE A 128 14.19 -14.76 -12.77
C PHE A 128 14.26 -14.10 -14.16
N LYS A 129 14.25 -14.92 -15.22
CA LYS A 129 14.25 -14.42 -16.62
C LYS A 129 12.92 -13.76 -17.01
N ILE A 130 11.84 -14.14 -16.35
CA ILE A 130 10.48 -13.68 -16.56
C ILE A 130 9.88 -13.46 -15.17
N PRO A 131 9.03 -12.44 -14.95
CA PRO A 131 8.37 -12.25 -13.67
C PRO A 131 7.64 -13.50 -13.19
N THR A 132 7.87 -13.87 -11.93
CA THR A 132 7.44 -15.16 -11.35
C THR A 132 5.93 -15.39 -11.42
N TYR A 133 5.14 -14.32 -11.37
CA TYR A 133 3.68 -14.40 -11.34
C TYR A 133 3.02 -14.11 -12.70
N ARG A 134 3.80 -13.76 -13.73
CA ARG A 134 3.27 -13.18 -14.98
C ARG A 134 2.14 -14.00 -15.59
N ASP A 135 2.39 -15.28 -15.87
CA ASP A 135 1.42 -16.11 -16.59
C ASP A 135 0.12 -16.24 -15.81
N TYR A 136 0.21 -16.40 -14.48
CA TYR A 136 -0.94 -16.45 -13.61
C TYR A 136 -1.76 -15.15 -13.66
N ILE A 137 -1.10 -13.98 -13.58
CA ILE A 137 -1.76 -12.67 -13.67
C ILE A 137 -2.44 -12.50 -15.03
N LEU A 138 -1.79 -12.88 -16.12
CA LEU A 138 -2.37 -12.77 -17.46
C LEU A 138 -3.61 -13.65 -17.63
N ILE A 139 -3.58 -14.89 -17.11
CA ILE A 139 -4.74 -15.79 -17.11
C ILE A 139 -5.91 -15.16 -16.33
N LEU A 140 -5.66 -14.66 -15.11
CA LEU A 140 -6.69 -14.02 -14.30
C LEU A 140 -7.27 -12.78 -14.97
N ARG A 141 -6.43 -11.97 -15.62
CA ARG A 141 -6.85 -10.79 -16.38
C ARG A 141 -7.79 -11.17 -17.53
N ASP A 142 -7.42 -12.17 -18.31
CA ASP A 142 -8.17 -12.57 -19.49
C ASP A 142 -9.51 -13.20 -19.09
N LEU A 143 -9.54 -14.01 -18.02
CA LEU A 143 -10.77 -14.52 -17.41
C LEU A 143 -11.65 -13.39 -16.87
N ARG A 144 -11.06 -12.41 -16.17
CA ARG A 144 -11.80 -11.24 -15.66
C ARG A 144 -12.45 -10.45 -16.80
N ASN A 145 -11.73 -10.25 -17.90
CA ASN A 145 -12.22 -9.54 -19.07
C ASN A 145 -13.32 -10.33 -19.80
N LYS A 146 -13.19 -11.66 -19.88
CA LYS A 146 -14.27 -12.53 -20.36
C LYS A 146 -15.53 -12.36 -19.51
N TYR A 147 -15.43 -12.47 -18.18
CA TYR A 147 -16.59 -12.32 -17.30
C TYR A 147 -17.24 -10.94 -17.36
N LYS A 148 -16.47 -9.87 -17.56
CA LYS A 148 -17.04 -8.53 -17.81
C LYS A 148 -17.88 -8.49 -19.07
N ARG A 149 -17.42 -9.10 -20.17
CA ARG A 149 -18.17 -9.16 -21.43
C ARG A 149 -19.46 -9.97 -21.32
N GLU A 150 -19.45 -11.01 -20.49
CA GLU A 150 -20.61 -11.87 -20.21
C GLU A 150 -21.57 -11.26 -19.18
N GLY A 151 -21.28 -10.08 -18.62
CA GLY A 151 -22.07 -9.51 -17.52
C GLY A 151 -21.96 -10.27 -16.19
N ASN A 152 -21.02 -11.21 -16.08
CA ASN A 152 -20.80 -11.99 -14.86
C ASN A 152 -19.99 -11.18 -13.83
N ILE A 153 -20.72 -10.39 -13.04
CA ILE A 153 -20.15 -9.50 -12.01
C ILE A 153 -19.39 -10.30 -10.94
N ILE A 154 -19.96 -11.43 -10.49
CA ILE A 154 -19.35 -12.26 -9.44
C ILE A 154 -18.02 -12.83 -9.93
N GLY A 155 -18.00 -13.45 -11.11
CA GLY A 155 -16.78 -13.99 -11.71
C GLY A 155 -15.72 -12.91 -11.89
N SER A 156 -16.09 -11.72 -12.37
CA SER A 156 -15.15 -10.61 -12.52
C SER A 156 -14.55 -10.15 -11.19
N ASN A 157 -15.37 -10.09 -10.13
CA ASN A 157 -14.93 -9.71 -8.79
C ASN A 157 -14.03 -10.78 -8.15
N CYS A 158 -14.34 -12.06 -8.33
CA CYS A 158 -13.49 -13.16 -7.86
C CYS A 158 -12.10 -13.10 -8.49
N MET A 159 -12.01 -12.89 -9.81
CA MET A 159 -10.70 -12.78 -10.48
C MET A 159 -9.92 -11.56 -9.98
N LYS A 160 -10.58 -10.42 -9.76
CA LYS A 160 -9.96 -9.23 -9.17
C LYS A 160 -9.42 -9.51 -7.75
N LEU A 161 -10.16 -10.27 -6.95
CA LEU A 161 -9.76 -10.61 -5.59
C LEU A 161 -8.54 -11.54 -5.57
N LEU A 162 -8.52 -12.58 -6.42
CA LEU A 162 -7.39 -13.50 -6.54
C LEU A 162 -6.11 -12.76 -6.98
N ASP A 163 -6.25 -11.90 -7.98
CA ASP A 163 -5.17 -11.06 -8.52
C ASP A 163 -4.51 -10.21 -7.42
N ASN A 164 -5.33 -9.48 -6.66
CA ASN A 164 -4.85 -8.63 -5.55
C ASN A 164 -4.34 -9.42 -4.34
N SER A 165 -4.87 -10.63 -4.10
CA SER A 165 -4.52 -11.43 -2.91
C SER A 165 -3.15 -12.08 -3.03
N LEU A 166 -2.68 -12.35 -4.26
CA LEU A 166 -1.41 -13.03 -4.50
C LEU A 166 -0.23 -12.30 -3.86
N PHE A 167 -0.09 -11.01 -4.15
CA PHE A 167 0.92 -10.18 -3.51
C PHE A 167 0.76 -10.14 -1.99
N GLY A 168 -0.47 -9.91 -1.49
CA GLY A 168 -0.73 -9.83 -0.05
C GLY A 168 -0.31 -11.11 0.70
N LYS A 169 -0.44 -12.28 0.06
CA LYS A 169 0.00 -13.56 0.60
C LYS A 169 1.51 -13.72 0.63
N SER A 170 2.25 -13.10 -0.30
CA SER A 170 3.72 -13.15 -0.31
C SER A 170 4.37 -12.40 0.87
N ILE A 171 3.69 -11.38 1.42
CA ILE A 171 4.17 -10.57 2.56
C ILE A 171 3.34 -10.77 3.83
N GLN A 172 2.56 -11.85 3.89
CA GLN A 172 1.73 -12.13 5.06
C GLN A 172 2.62 -12.36 6.28
N LYS A 173 2.41 -11.57 7.33
CA LYS A 173 3.09 -11.79 8.61
C LYS A 173 2.61 -13.09 9.25
N ASP A 174 3.53 -13.75 9.94
CA ASP A 174 3.19 -14.84 10.83
C ASP A 174 2.21 -14.38 11.91
N MET A 175 1.28 -15.27 12.25
CA MET A 175 0.30 -15.04 13.30
C MET A 175 0.77 -15.82 14.53
N PHE A 176 1.18 -15.10 15.56
CA PHE A 176 1.64 -15.67 16.83
C PHE A 176 0.58 -15.58 17.92
N THR A 177 -0.64 -15.18 17.55
CA THR A 177 -1.76 -15.04 18.49
C THR A 177 -3.03 -15.67 17.95
N THR A 178 -3.85 -16.18 18.86
CA THR A 178 -5.22 -16.61 18.60
C THR A 178 -6.19 -15.69 19.33
N ARG A 179 -7.43 -15.63 18.83
CA ARG A 179 -8.51 -14.87 19.47
C ARG A 179 -9.66 -15.80 19.80
N HIS A 180 -10.09 -15.74 21.05
CA HIS A 180 -11.15 -16.56 21.58
C HIS A 180 -12.29 -15.70 22.10
N LEU A 181 -13.51 -16.22 22.03
CA LEU A 181 -14.68 -15.67 22.71
C LEU A 181 -14.92 -16.50 23.97
N TRP A 182 -14.49 -15.99 25.12
CA TRP A 182 -14.55 -16.71 26.40
C TRP A 182 -15.58 -16.11 27.33
N LYS A 183 -16.21 -16.97 28.15
CA LYS A 183 -16.99 -16.52 29.30
C LYS A 183 -16.05 -16.12 30.44
N GLU A 184 -16.55 -15.34 31.40
CA GLU A 184 -15.75 -14.93 32.56
C GLU A 184 -15.11 -16.12 33.30
N ALA A 185 -15.89 -17.16 33.55
CA ALA A 185 -15.39 -18.38 34.20
C ALA A 185 -14.27 -19.07 33.39
N THR A 186 -14.38 -19.07 32.06
CA THR A 186 -13.35 -19.64 31.18
C THR A 186 -12.09 -18.79 31.18
N LEU A 187 -12.23 -17.46 31.14
CA LEU A 187 -11.11 -16.54 31.24
C LEU A 187 -10.38 -16.71 32.58
N GLN A 188 -11.11 -16.72 33.70
CA GLN A 188 -10.53 -16.91 35.03
C GLN A 188 -9.81 -18.26 35.18
N ALA A 189 -10.40 -19.34 34.66
CA ALA A 189 -9.82 -20.67 34.74
C ALA A 189 -8.55 -20.84 33.89
N ASN A 190 -8.40 -20.07 32.81
CA ASN A 190 -7.28 -20.15 31.88
C ASN A 190 -6.42 -18.86 31.89
N PHE A 191 -6.49 -18.06 32.97
CA PHE A 191 -5.75 -16.81 33.04
C PHE A 191 -4.28 -17.07 33.35
N ASP A 192 -3.41 -16.82 32.38
CA ASP A 192 -1.97 -17.04 32.51
C ASP A 192 -1.14 -15.96 31.79
N SER A 193 0.18 -16.17 31.71
CA SER A 193 1.12 -15.27 31.05
C SER A 193 0.96 -15.18 29.53
N HIS A 194 0.25 -16.11 28.90
CA HIS A 194 0.06 -16.14 27.44
C HIS A 194 -1.07 -15.22 26.99
N ILE A 195 -1.95 -14.79 27.89
CA ILE A 195 -2.97 -13.79 27.57
C ILE A 195 -2.31 -12.42 27.34
N LYS A 196 -2.37 -11.90 26.11
CA LYS A 196 -1.91 -10.54 25.78
C LYS A 196 -2.91 -9.48 26.17
N THR A 197 -4.17 -9.70 25.80
CA THR A 197 -5.25 -8.74 26.03
C THR A 197 -6.57 -9.47 26.21
N TYR A 198 -7.48 -8.84 26.95
CA TYR A 198 -8.86 -9.26 27.04
C TYR A 198 -9.76 -8.03 27.09
N GLU A 199 -10.86 -8.06 26.33
CA GLU A 199 -11.84 -6.98 26.25
C GLU A 199 -13.23 -7.53 26.53
N LYS A 200 -13.92 -6.97 27.52
CA LYS A 200 -15.30 -7.34 27.85
C LYS A 200 -16.23 -6.81 26.76
N ILE A 201 -16.94 -7.71 26.07
CA ILE A 201 -17.89 -7.33 25.02
C ILE A 201 -19.28 -7.07 25.61
N ASN A 202 -19.68 -7.92 26.56
CA ASN A 202 -20.96 -7.87 27.25
C ASN A 202 -20.83 -8.49 28.65
N ASP A 203 -21.92 -8.56 29.40
CA ASP A 203 -21.93 -9.04 30.78
C ASP A 203 -21.36 -10.45 30.96
N THR A 204 -21.34 -11.27 29.91
CA THR A 204 -20.98 -12.69 29.99
C THR A 204 -19.75 -13.08 29.19
N GLN A 205 -19.25 -12.24 28.28
CA GLN A 205 -18.25 -12.62 27.28
C GLN A 205 -17.12 -11.62 27.13
N TYR A 206 -15.94 -12.16 26.85
CA TYR A 206 -14.68 -11.46 26.60
C TYR A 206 -14.10 -11.93 25.27
N ILE A 207 -13.58 -11.00 24.46
CA ILE A 207 -12.58 -11.34 23.43
C ILE A 207 -11.25 -11.45 24.15
N VAL A 208 -10.59 -12.59 24.03
CA VAL A 208 -9.30 -12.86 24.67
C VAL A 208 -8.29 -13.18 23.57
N GLU A 209 -7.17 -12.47 23.56
CA GLU A 209 -6.05 -12.70 22.64
C GLU A 209 -4.90 -13.38 23.39
N THR A 210 -4.51 -14.56 22.93
CA THR A 210 -3.49 -15.43 23.55
C THR A 210 -2.31 -15.65 22.62
N GLU A 211 -1.09 -15.76 23.16
CA GLU A 211 0.08 -16.24 22.41
C GLU A 211 -0.04 -17.74 22.12
N ILE A 212 0.43 -18.15 20.95
CA ILE A 212 0.51 -19.57 20.57
C ILE A 212 1.78 -20.17 21.18
N GLU A 213 1.66 -21.21 22.00
CA GLU A 213 2.82 -21.95 22.52
C GLU A 213 3.50 -22.79 21.43
N GLU A 214 4.85 -22.84 21.42
CA GLU A 214 5.62 -23.72 20.52
C GLU A 214 5.34 -25.22 20.74
N LYS A 215 4.74 -25.63 21.87
CA LYS A 215 4.51 -27.04 22.24
C LYS A 215 3.15 -27.61 21.82
N GLU A 216 2.19 -26.80 21.37
CA GLU A 216 0.94 -27.29 20.78
C GLU A 216 1.10 -27.74 19.31
N ILE A 217 2.34 -27.85 18.84
CA ILE A 217 2.71 -28.46 17.56
C ILE A 217 2.66 -29.98 17.71
N THR A 218 1.47 -30.58 17.71
CA THR A 218 1.34 -32.03 17.62
C THR A 218 1.72 -32.52 16.22
N THR A 219 2.30 -33.71 16.15
CA THR A 219 2.91 -34.33 14.95
C THR A 219 1.95 -34.59 13.78
N GLU A 220 0.65 -34.32 13.93
CA GLU A 220 -0.34 -34.41 12.84
C GLU A 220 -0.56 -33.07 12.12
N ASP A 221 -0.12 -31.96 12.71
CA ASP A 221 -0.23 -30.63 12.12
C ASP A 221 1.05 -30.25 11.36
N HIS A 222 1.25 -30.84 10.18
CA HIS A 222 2.25 -30.37 9.21
C HIS A 222 2.04 -28.89 8.77
N SER A 223 0.99 -28.23 9.27
CA SER A 223 0.65 -26.81 9.12
C SER A 223 1.37 -25.88 10.10
N SER A 224 2.03 -26.41 11.13
CA SER A 224 2.47 -25.66 12.33
C SER A 224 3.98 -25.39 12.41
N LYS A 225 4.69 -25.34 11.28
CA LYS A 225 5.95 -24.58 11.26
C LYS A 225 5.59 -23.10 11.51
N SER A 226 5.88 -22.62 12.72
CA SER A 226 5.63 -21.26 13.24
C SER A 226 6.02 -20.13 12.27
N THR A 227 6.96 -20.39 11.35
CA THR A 227 7.35 -19.46 10.29
C THR A 227 6.76 -19.88 8.95
N ARG A 228 5.83 -19.08 8.41
CA ARG A 228 5.31 -19.31 7.05
C ARG A 228 6.46 -19.16 6.06
N LEU A 229 6.61 -20.14 5.18
CA LEU A 229 7.57 -20.09 4.06
C LEU A 229 7.04 -19.20 2.91
N THR A 230 6.61 -17.97 3.22
CA THR A 230 6.17 -17.01 2.21
C THR A 230 7.36 -16.31 1.57
N PRO A 231 7.38 -16.12 0.24
CA PRO A 231 8.48 -15.45 -0.46
C PRO A 231 8.39 -13.92 -0.29
N SER A 232 8.64 -13.44 0.92
CA SER A 232 8.53 -12.02 1.30
C SER A 232 9.47 -11.10 0.51
N HIS A 233 10.61 -11.63 0.06
CA HIS A 233 11.52 -10.93 -0.85
C HIS A 233 10.81 -10.60 -2.18
N LEU A 234 10.09 -11.54 -2.80
CA LEU A 234 9.33 -11.27 -4.03
C LEU A 234 8.26 -10.20 -3.79
N GLY A 235 7.54 -10.32 -2.68
CA GLY A 235 6.54 -9.33 -2.29
C GLY A 235 7.11 -7.93 -2.12
N SER A 236 8.30 -7.81 -1.51
CA SER A 236 9.00 -6.53 -1.38
C SER A 236 9.34 -5.93 -2.75
N PHE A 237 9.80 -6.74 -3.70
CA PHE A 237 10.06 -6.29 -5.07
C PHE A 237 8.78 -5.94 -5.85
N VAL A 238 7.66 -6.63 -5.60
CA VAL A 238 6.34 -6.21 -6.14
C VAL A 238 6.02 -4.79 -5.69
N LEU A 239 6.18 -4.47 -4.38
CA LEU A 239 5.94 -3.12 -3.88
C LEU A 239 6.84 -2.09 -4.56
N SER A 240 8.14 -2.35 -4.67
CA SER A 240 9.06 -1.41 -5.29
C SER A 240 8.78 -1.19 -6.79
N HIS A 241 8.41 -2.24 -7.53
CA HIS A 241 7.96 -2.08 -8.92
C HIS A 241 6.64 -1.31 -9.03
N THR A 242 5.70 -1.51 -8.11
CA THR A 242 4.48 -0.67 -8.09
C THR A 242 4.80 0.80 -7.84
N GLN A 243 5.73 1.09 -6.93
CA GLN A 243 6.18 2.45 -6.67
C GLN A 243 6.87 3.05 -7.90
N LYS A 244 7.75 2.29 -8.58
CA LYS A 244 8.38 2.68 -9.86
C LYS A 244 7.33 3.03 -10.93
N ILE A 245 6.27 2.23 -11.07
CA ILE A 245 5.17 2.54 -12.01
C ILE A 245 4.53 3.90 -11.67
N MET A 246 4.22 4.14 -10.40
CA MET A 246 3.65 5.42 -9.97
C MET A 246 4.62 6.59 -10.17
N ASN A 247 5.91 6.37 -9.87
CA ASN A 247 6.97 7.35 -10.08
C ASN A 247 7.13 7.73 -11.55
N ASN A 248 6.93 6.81 -12.50
CA ASN A 248 6.94 7.12 -13.93
C ASN A 248 5.87 8.18 -14.28
N PHE A 249 4.66 8.08 -13.71
CA PHE A 249 3.63 9.11 -13.90
C PHE A 249 4.05 10.45 -13.29
N ILE A 250 4.60 10.42 -12.07
CA ILE A 250 5.03 11.61 -11.34
C ILE A 250 6.18 12.33 -12.06
N HIS A 251 7.12 11.58 -12.67
CA HIS A 251 8.20 12.12 -13.48
C HIS A 251 7.68 12.94 -14.67
N VAL A 252 6.74 12.39 -15.45
CA VAL A 252 6.22 13.06 -16.66
C VAL A 252 5.57 14.41 -16.35
N ILE A 253 4.96 14.55 -15.16
CA ILE A 253 4.32 15.79 -14.73
C ILE A 253 5.24 16.69 -13.91
N ASN A 254 6.49 16.28 -13.67
CA ASN A 254 7.46 16.93 -12.80
C ASN A 254 6.97 17.10 -11.34
N GLY A 255 6.20 16.13 -10.84
CA GLY A 255 5.57 16.22 -9.52
C GLY A 255 6.54 16.09 -8.34
N PHE A 256 7.75 15.56 -8.56
CA PHE A 256 8.78 15.52 -7.52
C PHE A 256 9.30 16.90 -7.13
N TYR A 257 9.24 17.88 -8.03
CA TYR A 257 9.78 19.23 -7.81
C TYR A 257 8.74 20.34 -7.91
N ARG A 258 7.50 20.01 -8.28
CA ARG A 258 6.42 20.99 -8.42
C ARG A 258 5.15 20.48 -7.74
N PRO A 259 4.31 21.38 -7.19
CA PRO A 259 3.05 21.04 -6.53
C PRO A 259 1.96 20.68 -7.53
N GLU A 260 2.20 19.65 -8.34
CA GLU A 260 1.37 19.24 -9.48
C GLU A 260 0.37 18.13 -9.13
N ILE A 261 0.48 17.60 -7.90
CA ILE A 261 -0.31 16.52 -7.33
C ILE A 261 -1.10 17.08 -6.15
N TYR A 262 -2.43 17.10 -6.27
CA TYR A 262 -3.33 17.60 -5.24
C TYR A 262 -3.65 16.54 -4.17
N TYR A 263 -3.70 15.28 -4.58
CA TYR A 263 -3.95 14.13 -3.71
C TYR A 263 -3.42 12.85 -4.35
N THR A 264 -3.00 11.89 -3.53
CA THR A 264 -2.63 10.55 -3.97
C THR A 264 -3.00 9.50 -2.93
N ASP A 265 -3.37 8.32 -3.40
CA ASP A 265 -3.59 7.14 -2.57
C ASP A 265 -3.30 5.89 -3.38
N THR A 266 -2.21 5.19 -3.02
CA THR A 266 -1.77 3.91 -3.59
C THR A 266 -1.55 3.93 -5.11
N ASP A 267 -2.62 3.81 -5.90
CA ASP A 267 -2.66 3.73 -7.36
C ASP A 267 -3.25 4.98 -8.03
N SER A 268 -3.67 5.98 -7.24
CA SER A 268 -4.34 7.17 -7.76
C SER A 268 -3.53 8.46 -7.62
N LEU A 269 -3.66 9.36 -8.61
CA LEU A 269 -3.11 10.72 -8.66
C LEU A 269 -4.21 11.71 -9.05
N TYR A 270 -4.40 12.73 -8.22
CA TYR A 270 -5.33 13.82 -8.49
C TYR A 270 -4.53 15.00 -9.02
N ILE A 271 -4.72 15.29 -10.30
CA ILE A 271 -3.87 16.20 -11.06
C ILE A 271 -4.69 17.14 -11.94
N SER A 272 -4.05 18.21 -12.42
CA SER A 272 -4.66 19.14 -13.38
C SER A 272 -4.94 18.46 -14.73
N SER A 273 -5.90 18.99 -15.49
CA SER A 273 -6.18 18.55 -16.87
C SER A 273 -4.97 18.72 -17.79
N ASN A 274 -4.13 19.74 -17.55
CA ASN A 274 -2.89 19.92 -18.28
C ASN A 274 -1.89 18.78 -18.05
N ASN A 275 -1.74 18.33 -16.80
CA ASN A 275 -0.88 17.19 -16.47
C ASN A 275 -1.43 15.87 -17.02
N TRP A 276 -2.74 15.70 -17.03
CA TRP A 276 -3.38 14.59 -17.75
C TRP A 276 -3.01 14.57 -19.23
N LYS A 277 -3.05 15.72 -19.92
CA LYS A 277 -2.60 15.84 -21.33
C LYS A 277 -1.12 15.50 -21.51
N LYS A 278 -0.25 15.78 -20.53
CA LYS A 278 1.17 15.35 -20.56
C LYS A 278 1.28 13.82 -20.47
N LEU A 279 0.58 13.19 -19.53
CA LEU A 279 0.55 11.74 -19.38
C LEU A 279 0.02 11.04 -20.64
N ASN A 280 -1.05 11.57 -21.24
CA ASN A 280 -1.61 11.02 -22.48
C ASN A 280 -0.61 11.12 -23.65
N ARG A 281 0.05 12.26 -23.83
CA ARG A 281 1.10 12.44 -24.86
C ARG A 281 2.30 11.53 -24.64
N ALA A 282 2.61 11.19 -23.39
CA ALA A 282 3.65 10.23 -23.04
C ALA A 282 3.23 8.76 -23.23
N GLY A 283 1.98 8.50 -23.68
CA GLY A 283 1.47 7.14 -23.88
C GLY A 283 1.12 6.39 -22.58
N LEU A 284 0.99 7.11 -21.46
CA LEU A 284 0.74 6.54 -20.13
C LEU A 284 -0.74 6.46 -19.75
N VAL A 285 -1.63 6.80 -20.69
CA VAL A 285 -3.09 6.74 -20.50
C VAL A 285 -3.69 5.60 -21.34
N SER A 286 -4.49 4.74 -20.72
CA SER A 286 -5.26 3.67 -21.37
C SER A 286 -6.34 3.17 -20.43
N GLU A 287 -7.48 2.75 -20.96
CA GLU A 287 -8.59 2.18 -20.18
C GLU A 287 -8.35 0.74 -19.72
N LYS A 288 -7.38 0.04 -20.34
CA LYS A 288 -7.24 -1.42 -20.21
C LYS A 288 -5.82 -1.90 -19.97
N ASP A 289 -4.82 -1.18 -20.46
CA ASP A 289 -3.46 -1.68 -20.43
C ASP A 289 -2.86 -1.54 -19.02
N TYR A 290 -2.15 -2.57 -18.60
CA TYR A 290 -1.28 -2.53 -17.44
C TYR A 290 -0.13 -1.51 -17.63
N CYS A 291 0.43 -1.08 -16.51
CA CYS A 291 1.45 -0.02 -16.41
C CYS A 291 1.01 1.37 -16.92
N LYS A 292 -0.27 1.53 -17.28
CA LYS A 292 -0.90 2.80 -17.65
C LYS A 292 -2.02 3.12 -16.67
N GLY A 293 -2.59 4.33 -16.77
CA GLY A 293 -3.75 4.70 -15.98
C GLY A 293 -4.89 5.28 -16.81
N LYS A 294 -6.02 5.44 -16.15
CA LYS A 294 -7.27 5.95 -16.71
C LYS A 294 -7.85 7.01 -15.79
N ASN A 295 -8.95 7.62 -16.21
CA ASN A 295 -9.71 8.51 -15.33
C ASN A 295 -10.72 7.66 -14.56
N ASP A 296 -10.58 7.55 -13.24
CA ASP A 296 -11.49 6.76 -12.40
C ASP A 296 -12.92 7.31 -12.44
N TYR A 297 -13.07 8.57 -12.82
CA TYR A 297 -14.36 9.24 -12.99
C TYR A 297 -14.90 9.20 -14.43
N GLY A 298 -14.31 8.37 -15.30
CA GLY A 298 -14.74 8.18 -16.67
C GLY A 298 -14.51 9.43 -17.51
N ASP A 299 -15.58 9.99 -18.08
CA ASP A 299 -15.54 11.25 -18.82
C ASP A 299 -15.60 12.50 -17.91
N GLY A 300 -15.74 12.31 -16.60
CA GLY A 300 -15.90 13.39 -15.65
C GLY A 300 -14.60 14.07 -15.24
N GLU A 301 -14.62 15.41 -15.19
CA GLU A 301 -13.52 16.23 -14.70
C GLU A 301 -13.83 16.80 -13.30
N ILE A 302 -12.83 16.81 -12.41
CA ILE A 302 -12.98 17.42 -11.08
C ILE A 302 -12.90 18.94 -11.24
N ILE A 303 -13.97 19.64 -10.85
CA ILE A 303 -14.03 21.11 -10.84
C ILE A 303 -13.81 21.69 -9.44
N PHE A 304 -14.06 20.89 -8.40
CA PHE A 304 -13.79 21.22 -7.01
C PHE A 304 -13.33 19.97 -6.27
N GLY A 305 -12.27 20.11 -5.48
CA GLY A 305 -11.69 19.03 -4.68
C GLY A 305 -11.28 19.53 -3.32
N LEU A 306 -11.67 18.81 -2.27
CA LEU A 306 -11.33 19.08 -0.88
C LEU A 306 -10.66 17.83 -0.30
N TYR A 307 -9.38 17.95 0.04
CA TYR A 307 -8.52 16.85 0.46
C TYR A 307 -8.05 17.07 1.90
N LEU A 308 -8.79 16.54 2.87
CA LEU A 308 -8.61 16.87 4.29
C LEU A 308 -7.59 15.98 4.98
N ALA A 309 -7.61 14.68 4.67
CA ALA A 309 -6.73 13.70 5.27
C ALA A 309 -6.58 12.47 4.35
N PRO A 310 -5.64 11.55 4.63
CA PRO A 310 -5.56 10.28 3.92
C PRO A 310 -6.91 9.56 3.95
N LYS A 311 -7.47 9.30 2.75
CA LYS A 311 -8.79 8.65 2.57
C LYS A 311 -9.96 9.43 3.16
N VAL A 312 -9.83 10.75 3.29
CA VAL A 312 -10.91 11.69 3.63
C VAL A 312 -10.90 12.82 2.59
N LYS A 313 -11.79 12.72 1.61
CA LYS A 313 -11.86 13.66 0.48
C LYS A 313 -13.28 13.82 -0.07
N TYR A 314 -13.51 14.99 -0.65
CA TYR A 314 -14.74 15.33 -1.35
C TYR A 314 -14.42 15.94 -2.71
N ASN A 315 -15.09 15.50 -3.77
CA ASN A 315 -14.94 16.04 -5.11
C ASN A 315 -16.31 16.34 -5.74
N ILE A 316 -16.38 17.43 -6.49
CA ILE A 316 -17.45 17.72 -7.44
C ILE A 316 -16.90 17.51 -8.84
N ILE A 317 -17.62 16.72 -9.62
CA ILE A 317 -17.25 16.31 -10.97
C ILE A 317 -18.24 16.89 -11.95
N LEU A 318 -17.76 17.44 -13.05
CA LEU A 318 -18.55 17.82 -14.22
C LEU A 318 -18.32 16.77 -15.32
N THR A 319 -19.38 16.07 -15.74
CA THR A 319 -19.33 15.12 -16.86
C THR A 319 -19.50 15.81 -18.20
N SER A 320 -19.20 15.10 -19.30
CA SER A 320 -19.20 15.69 -20.65
C SER A 320 -20.59 16.15 -21.13
N ASP A 321 -21.65 15.59 -20.54
CA ASP A 321 -23.06 15.97 -20.73
C ASP A 321 -23.49 17.18 -19.87
N GLY A 322 -22.57 17.77 -19.10
CA GLY A 322 -22.83 18.93 -18.24
C GLY A 322 -23.45 18.60 -16.88
N VAL A 323 -23.51 17.31 -16.50
CA VAL A 323 -24.07 16.90 -15.21
C VAL A 323 -23.03 17.02 -14.10
N LEU A 324 -23.43 17.61 -12.96
CA LEU A 324 -22.64 17.64 -11.74
C LEU A 324 -22.85 16.38 -10.92
N LYS A 325 -21.76 15.76 -10.47
CA LYS A 325 -21.76 14.57 -9.61
C LYS A 325 -20.85 14.75 -8.42
N GLU A 326 -21.32 14.32 -7.27
CA GLU A 326 -20.53 14.32 -6.03
C GLU A 326 -19.81 12.99 -5.81
N LYS A 327 -18.57 13.06 -5.32
CA LYS A 327 -17.84 11.90 -4.82
C LYS A 327 -17.31 12.18 -3.43
N LYS A 328 -17.85 11.42 -2.47
CA LYS A 328 -17.47 11.44 -1.06
C LYS A 328 -16.60 10.22 -0.76
N THR A 329 -15.55 10.40 0.03
CA THR A 329 -14.72 9.30 0.53
C THR A 329 -14.34 9.62 1.96
N PHE A 330 -14.78 8.78 2.89
CA PHE A 330 -14.42 8.93 4.29
C PHE A 330 -14.08 7.57 4.91
N LYS A 331 -12.80 7.31 5.13
CA LYS A 331 -12.38 6.06 5.78
C LYS A 331 -12.86 6.02 7.23
N GLY A 332 -13.53 4.93 7.59
CA GLY A 332 -14.05 4.72 8.95
C GLY A 332 -15.44 5.32 9.16
N TYR A 333 -16.08 5.84 8.10
CA TYR A 333 -17.43 6.36 8.15
C TYR A 333 -18.26 5.79 7.01
N SER A 334 -19.56 5.67 7.24
CA SER A 334 -20.48 5.22 6.19
C SER A 334 -20.80 6.40 5.26
N ASN A 335 -20.65 6.21 3.95
CA ASN A 335 -20.78 7.30 2.97
C ASN A 335 -22.20 7.89 2.90
N ASP A 336 -23.22 7.12 3.28
CA ASP A 336 -24.63 7.55 3.40
C ASP A 336 -24.87 8.47 4.60
N LYS A 337 -23.98 8.43 5.60
CA LYS A 337 -24.10 9.20 6.84
C LYS A 337 -23.27 10.48 6.86
N ILE A 338 -22.63 10.82 5.76
CA ILE A 338 -21.81 12.03 5.68
C ILE A 338 -22.34 12.98 4.61
N SER A 339 -22.59 14.21 5.06
CA SER A 339 -23.05 15.34 4.26
C SER A 339 -21.87 16.15 3.73
N VAL A 340 -22.15 17.14 2.87
CA VAL A 340 -21.10 18.06 2.37
C VAL A 340 -20.72 19.05 3.47
N GLU A 341 -21.70 19.47 4.27
CA GLU A 341 -21.54 20.34 5.42
C GLU A 341 -20.54 19.76 6.42
N ASP A 342 -20.54 18.44 6.62
CA ASP A 342 -19.56 17.75 7.47
C ASP A 342 -18.12 17.95 6.99
N TYR A 343 -17.89 17.89 5.66
CA TYR A 343 -16.56 18.15 5.11
C TYR A 343 -16.16 19.63 5.26
N ILE A 344 -17.10 20.56 5.13
CA ILE A 344 -16.86 22.00 5.31
C ILE A 344 -16.53 22.31 6.78
N GLN A 345 -17.25 21.69 7.72
CA GLN A 345 -16.98 21.80 9.16
C GLN A 345 -15.57 21.29 9.49
N LEU A 346 -15.21 20.11 8.98
CA LEU A 346 -13.87 19.56 9.14
C LEU A 346 -12.78 20.46 8.53
N ALA A 347 -13.03 21.02 7.34
CA ALA A 347 -12.11 21.97 6.70
C ALA A 347 -11.91 23.23 7.56
N SER A 348 -12.94 23.61 8.32
CA SER A 348 -12.93 24.74 9.25
C SER A 348 -12.35 24.37 10.63
N GLY A 349 -11.82 23.15 10.80
CA GLY A 349 -11.20 22.68 12.04
C GLY A 349 -12.18 22.19 13.11
N HIS A 350 -13.46 22.01 12.77
CA HIS A 350 -14.47 21.46 13.69
C HIS A 350 -14.46 19.93 13.64
N ASP A 351 -14.89 19.31 14.72
CA ASP A 351 -15.12 17.87 14.78
C ASP A 351 -16.53 17.54 14.28
N ILE A 352 -16.67 16.36 13.67
CA ILE A 352 -17.96 15.78 13.34
C ILE A 352 -18.19 14.52 14.16
N SER A 353 -19.40 14.35 14.67
CA SER A 353 -19.84 13.15 15.37
C SER A 353 -21.25 12.81 14.89
N ASN A 354 -21.44 11.60 14.38
CA ASN A 354 -22.78 11.06 14.17
C ASN A 354 -22.93 9.82 15.04
N GLU A 355 -24.13 9.69 15.60
CA GLU A 355 -24.52 8.47 16.28
C GLU A 355 -24.66 7.36 15.24
N PHE A 356 -23.79 6.37 15.33
CA PHE A 356 -24.05 5.10 14.67
C PHE A 356 -25.23 4.48 15.41
N LYS A 357 -26.37 4.28 14.72
CA LYS A 357 -27.35 3.28 15.17
C LYS A 357 -26.56 2.03 15.52
N LYS A 358 -26.56 1.66 16.81
CA LYS A 358 -25.80 0.52 17.31
C LYS A 358 -26.08 -0.69 16.41
N PRO A 359 -25.09 -1.55 16.13
CA PRO A 359 -25.38 -2.83 15.49
C PRO A 359 -26.43 -3.54 16.33
N TRP A 360 -27.44 -4.11 15.66
CA TRP A 360 -28.51 -4.97 16.21
C TRP A 360 -28.32 -5.36 17.68
N GLU A 361 -29.02 -4.68 18.59
CA GLU A 361 -29.29 -5.25 19.91
C GLU A 361 -30.22 -6.44 19.68
N LYS A 362 -29.73 -7.67 19.88
CA LYS A 362 -30.62 -8.84 20.02
C LYS A 362 -31.42 -8.62 21.30
N SER A 363 -32.60 -8.00 21.19
CA SER A 363 -33.60 -8.09 22.23
C SER A 363 -34.20 -9.50 22.18
N PHE A 364 -33.76 -10.38 23.08
CA PHE A 364 -34.57 -11.55 23.39
C PHE A 364 -35.72 -11.07 24.26
N THR A 365 -36.93 -11.01 23.69
CA THR A 365 -38.15 -10.98 24.50
C THR A 365 -38.26 -12.32 25.22
N ASN A 366 -38.39 -12.27 26.55
CA ASN A 366 -38.56 -13.42 27.45
C ASN A 366 -39.68 -14.36 27.02
#